data_AF-A0A7Z3CII5-F1
#
_entry.id   AF-A0A7Z3CII5-F1
#
_cell.length_a   1.000
_cell.length_b   1.000
_cell.length_c   1.000
_cell.angle_alpha   90.00
_cell.angle_beta   90.00
_cell.angle_gamma   90.00
#
_symmetry.space_group_name_H-M   'P 1'
#
loop_
_entity.id
_entity.type
_entity.pdbx_description
1 polymer ?
#
loop_
_entity_poly.entity_id
_entity_poly.type
_entity_poly.pdbx_seq_one_letter_code
_entity_poly.pdbx_strand_id
1 'polypeptide(L)'
;MNHNDVLRSLRYMLKVNDAKMAEIIGLTGLDVHPLVLATYLKKEDEEGFVRCPERVMAHFLDGLVIHRRGKDDSRPQQPIELPVTNNLILKKLRVAFELKEDDLHAILKSVNFPVSKPELSALFRKVGHDNYRPCGDQLLRNFLKGLTLRVRG
;
A
#
# COMPACT_ATOMS: atom_id res chain seq x y z
N MET A 1 9.63 -7.54 -4.53
CA MET A 1 8.67 -7.51 -3.41
C MET A 1 7.31 -7.77 -4.02
N ASN A 2 6.60 -8.79 -3.55
CA ASN A 2 5.31 -9.15 -4.12
C ASN A 2 4.16 -8.47 -3.35
N HIS A 3 2.93 -8.59 -3.84
CA HIS A 3 1.75 -8.05 -3.15
C HIS A 3 1.54 -8.68 -1.77
N ASN A 4 1.86 -9.96 -1.60
CA ASN A 4 1.77 -10.63 -0.30
C ASN A 4 2.67 -9.97 0.77
N ASP A 5 3.89 -9.55 0.41
CA ASP A 5 4.85 -8.87 1.29
C ASP A 5 4.29 -7.52 1.77
N VAL A 6 3.71 -6.77 0.84
CA VAL A 6 3.05 -5.49 1.13
C VAL A 6 1.87 -5.72 2.07
N LEU A 7 1.02 -6.71 1.77
CA LEU A 7 -0.16 -7.02 2.57
C LEU A 7 0.22 -7.40 4.01
N ARG A 8 1.23 -8.26 4.19
CA ARG A 8 1.80 -8.60 5.51
C ARG A 8 2.34 -7.37 6.25
N SER A 9 3.10 -6.53 5.54
CA SER A 9 3.68 -5.31 6.12
C SER A 9 2.60 -4.35 6.61
N LEU A 10 1.54 -4.16 5.81
CA LEU A 10 0.42 -3.28 6.15
C LEU A 10 -0.41 -3.86 7.30
N ARG A 11 -0.68 -5.17 7.32
CA ARG A 11 -1.35 -5.85 8.45
C ARG A 11 -0.61 -5.64 9.75
N TYR A 12 0.70 -5.87 9.74
CA TYR A 12 1.57 -5.67 10.90
C TYR A 12 1.59 -4.20 11.33
N MET A 13 1.76 -3.27 10.39
CA MET A 13 1.81 -1.83 10.68
C MET A 13 0.52 -1.33 11.33
N LEU A 14 -0.63 -1.73 10.79
CA LEU A 14 -1.95 -1.30 11.26
C LEU A 14 -2.41 -2.03 12.53
N LYS A 15 -1.70 -3.08 12.97
CA LYS A 15 -2.10 -3.97 14.09
C LYS A 15 -3.52 -4.53 13.91
N VAL A 16 -3.87 -4.93 12.69
CA VAL A 16 -5.19 -5.48 12.36
C VAL A 16 -5.13 -6.99 12.17
N ASN A 17 -6.24 -7.67 12.43
CA ASN A 17 -6.42 -9.09 12.14
C ASN A 17 -7.03 -9.30 10.74
N ASP A 18 -7.17 -10.56 10.35
CA ASP A 18 -7.62 -10.96 9.02
C ASP A 18 -9.07 -10.55 8.75
N ALA A 19 -9.94 -10.62 9.77
CA ALA A 19 -11.31 -10.13 9.69
C ALA A 19 -11.35 -8.63 9.38
N LYS A 20 -10.55 -7.82 10.10
CA LYS A 20 -10.51 -6.38 9.87
C LYS A 20 -9.94 -6.02 8.50
N MET A 21 -8.98 -6.80 8.01
CA MET A 21 -8.48 -6.62 6.65
C MET A 21 -9.53 -6.95 5.58
N ALA A 22 -10.32 -8.02 5.78
CA ALA A 22 -11.44 -8.34 4.91
C ALA A 22 -12.49 -7.22 4.90
N GLU A 23 -12.81 -6.64 6.07
CA GLU A 23 -13.67 -5.45 6.17
C GLU A 23 -13.13 -4.28 5.34
N ILE A 24 -11.82 -4.00 5.43
CA ILE A 24 -11.17 -2.93 4.66
C ILE A 24 -11.34 -3.16 3.16
N ILE A 25 -11.13 -4.39 2.67
CA ILE A 25 -11.35 -4.74 1.25
C ILE A 25 -12.83 -4.51 0.87
N GLY A 26 -13.75 -4.92 1.74
CA GLY A 26 -15.20 -4.77 1.59
C GLY A 26 -15.69 -3.34 1.41
N LEU A 27 -14.96 -2.34 1.92
CA LEU A 27 -15.29 -0.92 1.75
C LEU A 27 -15.35 -0.47 0.27
N THR A 28 -14.77 -1.27 -0.63
CA THR A 28 -14.76 -1.01 -2.07
C THR A 28 -15.64 -1.97 -2.87
N GLY A 29 -16.45 -2.79 -2.19
CA GLY A 29 -17.42 -3.70 -2.80
C GLY A 29 -16.89 -5.08 -3.20
N LEU A 30 -15.64 -5.42 -2.84
CA LEU A 30 -15.11 -6.78 -3.01
C LEU A 30 -15.26 -7.55 -1.71
N ASP A 31 -15.94 -8.70 -1.76
CA ASP A 31 -15.99 -9.63 -0.62
C ASP A 31 -14.83 -10.63 -0.69
N VAL A 32 -14.07 -10.74 0.41
CA VAL A 32 -12.97 -11.68 0.56
C VAL A 32 -13.08 -12.32 1.93
N HIS A 33 -13.35 -13.63 1.97
CA HIS A 33 -13.47 -14.34 3.23
C HIS A 33 -12.14 -14.32 4.01
N PRO A 34 -12.14 -14.11 5.34
CA PRO A 34 -10.92 -14.05 6.14
C PRO A 34 -10.01 -15.29 6.01
N LEU A 35 -10.59 -16.48 5.81
CA LEU A 35 -9.82 -17.71 5.56
C LEU A 35 -9.03 -17.67 4.24
N VAL A 36 -9.60 -17.07 3.20
CA VAL A 36 -8.90 -16.88 1.91
C VAL A 36 -7.80 -15.84 2.10
N LEU A 37 -8.09 -14.74 2.79
CA LEU A 37 -7.10 -13.72 3.10
C LEU A 37 -5.90 -14.28 3.88
N ALA A 38 -6.13 -15.20 4.82
CA ALA A 38 -5.08 -15.88 5.55
C ALA A 38 -4.08 -16.59 4.62
N THR A 39 -4.54 -17.17 3.50
CA THR A 39 -3.66 -17.80 2.49
C THR A 39 -2.74 -16.80 1.79
N TYR A 40 -3.20 -15.54 1.61
CA TYR A 40 -2.37 -14.47 1.04
C TYR A 40 -1.35 -13.93 2.03
N LEU A 41 -1.59 -14.10 3.33
CA LEU A 41 -0.68 -13.64 4.38
C LEU A 41 0.42 -14.64 4.71
N LYS A 42 0.28 -15.90 4.29
CA LYS A 42 1.34 -16.92 4.40
C LYS A 42 2.60 -16.53 3.62
N LYS A 43 3.76 -17.00 4.09
CA LYS A 43 5.02 -16.90 3.37
C LYS A 43 5.05 -17.87 2.18
N GLU A 44 5.91 -17.61 1.20
CA GLU A 44 5.96 -18.41 -0.04
C GLU A 44 6.33 -19.89 0.20
N ASP A 45 7.03 -20.18 1.29
CA ASP A 45 7.47 -21.51 1.73
C ASP A 45 6.47 -22.23 2.65
N GLU A 46 5.37 -21.59 3.03
CA GLU A 46 4.35 -22.17 3.92
C GLU A 46 3.26 -22.93 3.13
N GLU A 47 2.82 -24.08 3.64
CA GLU A 47 1.76 -24.87 3.02
C GLU A 47 0.47 -24.05 2.88
N GLY A 48 -0.16 -24.11 1.70
CA GLY A 48 -1.37 -23.35 1.40
C GLY A 48 -1.13 -21.86 1.15
N PHE A 49 0.12 -21.46 0.86
CA PHE A 49 0.42 -20.15 0.30
C PHE A 49 -0.33 -19.92 -1.02
N VAL A 50 -0.96 -18.75 -1.14
CA VAL A 50 -1.54 -18.31 -2.40
C VAL A 50 -1.02 -16.91 -2.72
N ARG A 51 -0.57 -16.70 -3.95
CA ARG A 51 -0.17 -15.37 -4.42
C ARG A 51 -1.37 -14.42 -4.39
N CYS A 52 -1.23 -13.29 -3.72
CA CYS A 52 -2.28 -12.30 -3.57
C CYS A 52 -2.68 -11.79 -4.97
N PRO A 53 -3.94 -11.94 -5.40
CA PRO A 53 -4.39 -11.43 -6.68
C PRO A 53 -4.29 -9.91 -6.72
N GLU A 54 -3.86 -9.38 -7.87
CA GLU A 54 -3.68 -7.93 -8.04
C GLU A 54 -4.97 -7.14 -7.75
N ARG A 55 -6.13 -7.69 -8.13
CA ARG A 55 -7.44 -7.14 -7.81
C ARG A 55 -7.65 -7.02 -6.30
N VAL A 56 -7.31 -8.04 -5.51
CA VAL A 56 -7.45 -8.00 -4.04
C VAL A 56 -6.57 -6.90 -3.44
N MET A 57 -5.33 -6.77 -3.91
CA MET A 57 -4.44 -5.69 -3.47
C MET A 57 -5.00 -4.30 -3.83
N ALA A 58 -5.52 -4.12 -5.05
CA ALA A 58 -6.10 -2.85 -5.48
C ALA A 58 -7.28 -2.43 -4.59
N HIS A 59 -8.21 -3.37 -4.32
CA HIS A 59 -9.34 -3.15 -3.41
C HIS A 59 -8.87 -2.89 -1.96
N PHE A 60 -7.85 -3.58 -1.47
CA PHE A 60 -7.29 -3.33 -0.14
C PHE A 60 -6.71 -1.92 0.00
N LEU A 61 -5.95 -1.44 -0.99
CA LEU A 61 -5.35 -0.09 -0.95
C LEU A 61 -6.39 1.02 -1.00
N ASP A 62 -7.41 0.87 -1.83
CA ASP A 62 -8.52 1.83 -1.93
C ASP A 62 -9.38 1.79 -0.66
N GLY A 63 -9.67 0.59 -0.18
CA GLY A 63 -10.32 0.36 1.10
C GLY A 63 -9.55 0.98 2.26
N LEU A 64 -8.22 0.91 2.25
CA LEU A 64 -7.37 1.50 3.28
C LEU A 64 -7.47 3.03 3.28
N VAL A 65 -7.55 3.66 2.10
CA VAL A 65 -7.79 5.11 1.99
C VAL A 65 -9.14 5.45 2.61
N ILE A 66 -10.21 4.72 2.29
CA ILE A 66 -11.55 4.94 2.85
C ILE A 66 -11.54 4.71 4.37
N HIS A 67 -10.92 3.63 4.84
CA HIS A 67 -10.85 3.28 6.25
C HIS A 67 -10.19 4.38 7.09
N ARG A 68 -9.14 5.02 6.56
CA ARG A 68 -8.37 6.04 7.29
C ARG A 68 -8.92 7.45 7.13
N ARG A 69 -9.48 7.79 5.96
CA ARG A 69 -9.92 9.17 5.64
C ARG A 69 -11.43 9.36 5.69
N GLY A 70 -12.18 8.28 5.80
CA GLY A 70 -13.61 8.28 5.57
C GLY A 70 -13.96 8.17 4.08
N LYS A 71 -15.23 7.87 3.82
CA LYS A 71 -15.81 7.86 2.49
C LYS A 71 -16.27 9.27 2.13
N ASP A 72 -15.92 9.74 0.93
CA ASP A 72 -16.43 10.99 0.39
C ASP A 72 -17.62 10.68 -0.54
N ASP A 73 -18.84 10.75 0.00
CA ASP A 73 -20.07 10.49 -0.76
C ASP A 73 -20.38 11.57 -1.81
N SER A 74 -19.65 12.70 -1.80
CA SER A 74 -19.82 13.76 -2.82
C SER A 74 -19.15 13.41 -4.16
N ARG A 75 -18.29 12.38 -4.18
CA ARG A 75 -17.55 11.97 -5.37
C ARG A 75 -17.98 10.57 -5.81
N PRO A 76 -18.13 10.34 -7.13
CA PRO A 76 -18.37 8.99 -7.62
C PRO A 76 -17.21 8.08 -7.22
N GLN A 77 -17.54 6.82 -6.91
CA GLN A 77 -16.53 5.81 -6.61
C GLN A 77 -15.57 5.71 -7.81
N GLN A 78 -14.28 5.92 -7.55
CA GLN A 78 -13.29 5.82 -8.62
C GLN A 78 -13.13 4.36 -9.06
N PRO A 79 -12.87 4.12 -10.36
CA PRO A 79 -12.58 2.78 -10.83
C PRO A 79 -11.33 2.24 -10.15
N ILE A 80 -11.34 0.94 -9.88
CA ILE A 80 -10.18 0.23 -9.34
C ILE A 80 -9.04 0.30 -10.36
N GLU A 81 -7.89 0.83 -9.93
CA GLU A 81 -6.73 1.06 -10.79
C GLU A 81 -5.86 -0.21 -10.87
N LEU A 82 -5.63 -0.70 -12.09
CA LEU A 82 -4.79 -1.86 -12.43
C LEU A 82 -3.86 -1.49 -13.61
N PRO A 83 -2.63 -2.04 -13.68
CA PRO A 83 -1.99 -2.94 -12.71
C PRO A 83 -1.53 -2.21 -11.43
N VAL A 84 -1.41 -2.95 -10.32
CA VAL A 84 -0.92 -2.45 -9.04
C VAL A 84 0.60 -2.43 -9.02
N THR A 85 1.13 -1.32 -9.52
CA THR A 85 2.56 -1.00 -9.47
C THR A 85 3.01 -0.49 -8.10
N ASN A 86 4.31 -0.55 -7.82
CA ASN A 86 4.88 0.05 -6.61
C ASN A 86 4.61 1.56 -6.50
N ASN A 87 4.54 2.28 -7.63
CA ASN A 87 4.16 3.69 -7.65
C ASN A 87 2.71 3.89 -7.16
N LEU A 88 1.80 3.01 -7.60
CA LEU A 88 0.40 3.05 -7.15
C LEU A 88 0.29 2.75 -5.66
N ILE A 89 0.99 1.72 -5.16
CA ILE A 89 1.04 1.40 -3.73
C ILE A 89 1.53 2.61 -2.93
N LEU A 90 2.67 3.20 -3.33
CA LEU A 90 3.24 4.37 -2.66
C LEU A 90 2.27 5.56 -2.66
N LYS A 91 1.58 5.81 -3.78
CA LYS A 91 0.57 6.87 -3.92
C LYS A 91 -0.62 6.64 -2.99
N LYS A 92 -1.19 5.43 -2.96
CA LYS A 92 -2.34 5.10 -2.10
C LYS A 92 -1.97 5.20 -0.61
N LEU A 93 -0.78 4.74 -0.21
CA LEU A 93 -0.29 4.89 1.15
C LEU A 93 -0.05 6.35 1.54
N ARG A 94 0.56 7.14 0.65
CA ARG A 94 0.70 8.60 0.87
C ARG A 94 -0.64 9.24 1.16
N VAL A 95 -1.67 8.92 0.37
CA VAL A 95 -3.02 9.46 0.57
C VAL A 95 -3.62 8.94 1.89
N ALA A 96 -3.62 7.63 2.13
CA ALA A 96 -4.24 7.01 3.30
C ALA A 96 -3.64 7.50 4.64
N PHE A 97 -2.36 7.84 4.67
CA PHE A 97 -1.66 8.36 5.84
C PHE A 97 -1.49 9.88 5.83
N GLU A 98 -2.11 10.57 4.86
CA GLU A 98 -2.09 12.04 4.74
C GLU A 98 -0.68 12.65 4.72
N LEU A 99 0.24 11.94 4.07
CA LEU A 99 1.66 12.28 4.06
C LEU A 99 1.96 13.39 3.04
N LYS A 100 2.66 14.43 3.52
CA LYS A 100 3.26 15.48 2.70
C LYS A 100 4.62 15.03 2.18
N GLU A 101 5.20 15.81 1.28
CA GLU A 101 6.52 15.48 0.70
C GLU A 101 7.60 15.37 1.77
N ASP A 102 7.65 16.31 2.72
CA ASP A 102 8.60 16.27 3.84
C ASP A 102 8.41 15.03 4.73
N ASP A 103 7.17 14.55 4.89
CA ASP A 103 6.88 13.32 5.64
C ASP A 103 7.49 12.08 4.98
N LEU A 104 7.36 11.98 3.66
CA LEU A 104 7.93 10.89 2.88
C LEU A 104 9.46 10.89 2.97
N HIS A 105 10.10 12.07 2.90
CA HIS A 105 11.54 12.21 3.12
C HIS A 105 11.95 11.78 4.52
N ALA A 106 11.24 12.23 5.55
CA ALA A 106 11.52 11.86 6.93
C ALA A 106 11.39 10.35 7.17
N ILE A 107 10.37 9.72 6.59
CA ILE A 107 10.13 8.26 6.65
C ILE A 107 11.29 7.49 6.03
N LEU A 108 11.76 7.89 4.85
CA LEU A 108 12.86 7.22 4.17
C LEU A 108 14.21 7.46 4.86
N LYS A 109 14.42 8.67 5.38
CA LYS A 109 15.61 9.03 6.16
C LYS A 109 15.70 8.24 7.47
N SER A 110 14.58 7.96 8.15
CA SER A 110 14.57 7.25 9.44
C SER A 110 15.08 5.81 9.35
N VAL A 111 15.11 5.23 8.14
CA VAL A 111 15.64 3.89 7.87
C VAL A 111 16.96 3.92 7.10
N ASN A 112 17.70 5.04 7.15
CA ASN A 112 18.97 5.24 6.46
C ASN A 112 18.89 5.05 4.93
N PHE A 113 17.75 5.42 4.32
CA PHE A 113 17.55 5.38 2.88
C PHE A 113 17.13 6.75 2.34
N PRO A 114 17.97 7.80 2.45
CA PRO A 114 17.61 9.13 1.97
C PRO A 114 17.39 9.13 0.45
N VAL A 115 16.32 9.78 0.02
CA VAL A 115 15.99 10.01 -1.40
C VAL A 115 15.88 11.52 -1.61
N SER A 116 16.39 12.03 -2.72
CA SER A 116 16.34 13.46 -3.03
C SER A 116 14.92 13.91 -3.43
N LYS A 117 14.60 15.21 -3.27
CA LYS A 117 13.30 15.77 -3.66
C LYS A 117 12.94 15.47 -5.13
N PRO A 118 13.84 15.66 -6.11
CA PRO A 118 13.54 15.34 -7.50
C PRO A 118 13.24 13.86 -7.73
N GLU A 119 14.02 12.96 -7.12
CA GLU A 119 13.81 11.51 -7.23
C GLU A 119 12.46 11.09 -6.64
N LEU A 120 12.09 11.65 -5.48
CA LEU A 120 10.80 11.34 -4.86
C LEU A 120 9.63 11.88 -5.68
N SER A 121 9.74 13.12 -6.20
CA SER A 121 8.74 13.72 -7.08
C SER A 121 8.52 12.89 -8.35
N ALA A 122 9.58 12.33 -8.91
CA ALA A 122 9.53 11.50 -10.11
C ALA A 122 8.65 10.25 -9.96
N LEU A 123 8.54 9.69 -8.75
CA LEU A 123 7.72 8.51 -8.47
C LEU A 123 6.21 8.77 -8.55
N PHE A 124 5.78 10.03 -8.40
CA PHE A 124 4.37 10.42 -8.42
C PHE A 124 3.94 11.07 -9.74
N ARG A 125 4.84 11.17 -10.73
CA ARG A 125 4.50 11.63 -12.08
C ARG A 125 3.64 10.58 -12.81
N LYS A 126 2.88 11.04 -13.81
CA LYS A 126 2.13 10.13 -14.68
C LYS A 126 3.08 9.33 -15.57
N VAL A 127 2.72 8.09 -15.85
CA VAL A 127 3.43 7.27 -16.84
C VAL A 127 3.46 8.01 -18.18
N GLY A 128 4.63 8.01 -18.84
CA GLY A 128 4.86 8.73 -20.11
C GLY A 128 5.37 10.16 -19.96
N HIS A 129 5.45 10.71 -18.75
CA HIS A 129 6.11 12.00 -18.50
C HIS A 129 7.64 11.82 -18.50
N ASP A 130 8.42 12.76 -19.04
CA ASP A 130 9.89 12.66 -19.16
C ASP A 130 10.60 12.37 -17.82
N ASN A 131 10.09 13.00 -16.76
CA ASN A 131 10.58 12.83 -15.39
C ASN A 131 9.87 11.71 -14.60
N TYR A 132 9.12 10.82 -15.24
CA TYR A 132 8.54 9.66 -14.56
C TYR A 132 9.62 8.63 -14.25
N ARG A 133 9.59 8.07 -13.03
CA ARG A 133 10.45 6.95 -12.66
C ARG A 133 9.64 5.85 -11.97
N PRO A 134 9.84 4.58 -12.37
CA PRO A 134 9.20 3.46 -11.69
C PRO A 134 9.76 3.32 -10.27
N CYS A 135 8.87 3.04 -9.32
CA CYS A 135 9.24 2.79 -7.92
C CYS A 135 9.81 1.38 -7.80
N GLY A 136 11.10 1.29 -7.45
CA GLY A 136 11.76 0.00 -7.22
C GLY A 136 11.34 -0.65 -5.91
N ASP A 137 11.45 -1.99 -5.86
CA ASP A 137 11.10 -2.78 -4.67
C ASP A 137 11.85 -2.36 -3.41
N GLN A 138 13.13 -2.01 -3.55
CA GLN A 138 13.95 -1.59 -2.41
C GLN A 138 13.44 -0.29 -1.78
N LEU A 139 13.01 0.67 -2.60
CA LEU A 139 12.45 1.92 -2.12
C LEU A 139 11.14 1.67 -1.39
N LEU A 140 10.22 0.91 -2.00
CA LEU A 140 8.93 0.62 -1.37
C LEU A 140 9.10 -0.17 -0.06
N ARG A 141 10.03 -1.13 -0.01
CA ARG A 141 10.36 -1.88 1.22
C ARG A 141 10.86 -0.96 2.33
N ASN A 142 11.79 -0.07 2.01
CA ASN A 142 12.31 0.90 2.98
C ASN A 142 11.23 1.89 3.43
N PHE A 143 10.39 2.36 2.50
CA PHE A 143 9.24 3.20 2.83
C PHE A 143 8.28 2.51 3.81
N LEU A 144 7.88 1.26 3.54
CA LEU A 144 7.01 0.49 4.44
C LEU A 144 7.63 0.30 5.82
N LYS A 145 8.94 0.02 5.89
CA LYS A 145 9.68 -0.09 7.16
C LYS A 145 9.65 1.23 7.93
N GLY A 146 9.97 2.35 7.29
CA GLY A 146 9.98 3.66 7.93
C GLY A 146 8.59 4.14 8.34
N LEU A 147 7.57 3.88 7.51
CA LEU A 147 6.18 4.19 7.84
C LEU A 147 5.71 3.36 9.02
N THR A 148 6.10 2.08 9.09
CA THR A 148 5.80 1.21 10.23
C THR A 148 6.39 1.77 11.53
N LEU A 149 7.65 2.22 11.50
CA LEU A 149 8.28 2.87 12.66
C LEU A 149 7.51 4.12 13.09
N ARG A 150 7.07 4.95 12.14
CA ARG A 150 6.30 6.17 12.44
C ARG A 150 4.89 5.91 12.99
N VAL A 151 4.23 4.84 12.54
CA VAL A 151 2.85 4.50 12.96
C VAL A 151 2.83 3.77 14.30
N ARG A 152 3.90 3.01 14.63
CA ARG A 152 3.95 2.15 15.81
C ARG A 152 4.88 2.63 16.93
N GLY A 153 5.86 3.47 16.62
CA GLY A 153 6.72 4.17 17.60
C GLY A 153 6.08 5.47 18.05
#